data_AF-N2APM0-F1
#
_entry.id   AF-N2APM0-F1
#
_cell.length_a   1.000
_cell.length_b   1.000
_cell.length_c   1.000
_cell.angle_alpha   90.00
_cell.angle_beta   90.00
_cell.angle_gamma   90.00
#
_symmetry.space_group_name_H-M   'P 1'
#
loop_
_entity.id
_entity.type
_entity.pdbx_description
1 polymer ?
#
loop_
_entity_poly.entity_id
_entity_poly.type
_entity_poly.pdbx_seq_one_letter_code
_entity_poly.pdbx_strand_id
1 'polypeptide(L)'
;MTLPGRYRKGSEVMPDMNLLYRKAGMEDIEILVNTRTEILRVANCLSDETNMKSVEEQSREYYKESLQAKTHTPYLVFDGEKFVGAGGISFFRVMPTWHNPTGWKAYIMNMYTKSDYRRKGIAYHTAFV
;
A
#
# COMPACT_ATOMS: atom_id res chain seq x y z
N MET A 1 -1.02 -39.59 -19.14
CA MET A 1 0.21 -38.80 -19.01
C MET A 1 -0.11 -37.63 -18.11
N THR A 2 0.08 -37.83 -16.81
CA THR A 2 -0.44 -36.98 -15.73
C THR A 2 0.75 -36.29 -15.10
N LEU A 3 0.77 -34.95 -15.09
CA LEU A 3 1.88 -34.17 -14.53
C LEU A 3 2.02 -34.44 -13.02
N PRO A 4 3.24 -34.66 -12.50
CA PRO A 4 3.46 -34.95 -11.09
C PRO A 4 3.27 -33.68 -10.24
N GLY A 5 2.67 -33.88 -9.07
CA GLY A 5 2.37 -32.84 -8.09
C GLY A 5 3.62 -32.05 -7.69
N ARG A 6 3.49 -30.71 -7.69
CA ARG A 6 4.46 -29.85 -7.05
C ARG A 6 4.39 -30.06 -5.54
N TYR A 7 5.41 -30.76 -5.04
CA TYR A 7 5.82 -30.80 -3.65
C TYR A 7 5.67 -29.42 -2.98
N ARG A 8 4.80 -29.31 -1.97
CA ARG A 8 4.92 -28.26 -0.93
C ARG A 8 6.17 -28.60 -0.13
N LYS A 9 7.31 -28.06 -0.55
CA LYS A 9 8.54 -28.12 0.23
C LYS A 9 8.38 -27.15 1.40
N GLY A 10 8.31 -27.71 2.61
CA GLY A 10 8.58 -27.07 3.89
C GLY A 10 7.72 -25.84 4.23
N SER A 11 6.81 -26.01 5.19
CA SER A 11 6.46 -24.91 6.10
C SER A 11 7.71 -24.57 6.92
N GLU A 12 8.60 -23.78 6.32
CA GLU A 12 9.57 -23.02 7.08
C GLU A 12 8.72 -22.08 7.94
N VAL A 13 8.66 -22.35 9.25
CA VAL A 13 8.07 -21.43 10.21
C VAL A 13 8.96 -20.20 10.12
N MET A 14 8.52 -19.23 9.32
CA MET A 14 9.14 -17.92 9.26
C MET A 14 9.19 -17.43 10.71
N PRO A 15 10.35 -17.01 11.23
CA PRO A 15 10.44 -16.49 12.60
C PRO A 15 9.35 -15.46 12.77
N ASP A 16 8.62 -15.51 13.89
CA ASP A 16 7.45 -14.66 14.18
C ASP A 16 7.74 -13.21 13.81
N MET A 17 7.39 -12.85 12.58
CA MET A 17 7.54 -11.49 12.08
C MET A 17 6.37 -10.75 12.67
N ASN A 18 6.61 -10.10 13.81
CA ASN A 18 5.62 -9.29 14.49
C ASN A 18 5.41 -7.98 13.73
N LEU A 19 4.81 -8.09 12.55
CA LEU A 19 4.51 -6.96 11.70
C LEU A 19 3.30 -6.21 12.24
N LEU A 20 3.47 -4.92 12.46
CA LEU A 20 2.39 -4.03 12.80
C LEU A 20 1.75 -3.49 11.53
N TYR A 21 0.50 -3.90 11.28
CA TYR A 21 -0.35 -3.31 10.25
C TYR A 21 -1.18 -2.21 10.89
N ARG A 22 -0.99 -0.98 10.42
CA ARG A 22 -1.60 0.19 11.02
C ARG A 22 -2.34 1.01 9.97
N LYS A 23 -3.62 1.24 10.19
CA LYS A 23 -4.39 2.23 9.43
C LYS A 23 -3.83 3.61 9.76
N ALA A 24 -3.45 4.36 8.74
CA ALA A 24 -2.86 5.69 8.94
C ALA A 24 -3.95 6.78 8.98
N GLY A 25 -3.75 7.74 9.87
CA GLY A 25 -4.65 8.87 10.13
C GLY A 25 -4.08 10.21 9.67
N MET A 26 -4.74 11.30 10.08
CA MET A 26 -4.31 12.67 9.77
C MET A 26 -2.94 13.00 10.38
N GLU A 27 -2.62 12.39 11.51
CA GLU A 27 -1.34 12.49 12.21
C GLU A 27 -0.16 11.88 11.43
N ASP A 28 -0.45 11.02 10.46
CA ASP A 28 0.57 10.26 9.70
C ASP A 28 0.87 10.84 8.33
N ILE A 29 0.30 12.00 7.98
CA ILE A 29 0.39 12.55 6.62
C ILE A 29 1.84 12.68 6.15
N GLU A 30 2.76 13.15 7.00
CA GLU A 30 4.16 13.27 6.60
C GLU A 30 4.82 11.89 6.37
N ILE A 31 4.44 10.87 7.15
CA ILE A 31 4.91 9.49 6.93
C ILE A 31 4.37 8.96 5.60
N LEU A 32 3.09 9.22 5.30
CA LEU A 32 2.44 8.82 4.04
C LEU A 32 3.07 9.50 2.82
N VAL A 33 3.39 10.79 2.93
CA VAL A 33 4.06 11.56 1.87
C VAL A 33 5.47 11.02 1.63
N ASN A 34 6.27 10.85 2.69
CA ASN A 34 7.63 10.32 2.58
C ASN A 34 7.63 8.91 1.96
N THR A 35 6.71 8.06 2.42
CA THR A 35 6.51 6.70 1.89
C THR A 35 6.13 6.71 0.41
N ARG A 36 5.19 7.58 0.02
CA ARG A 36 4.77 7.75 -1.39
C ARG A 36 5.97 8.13 -2.27
N THR A 37 6.80 9.05 -1.80
CA THR A 37 8.02 9.48 -2.51
C THR A 37 9.01 8.32 -2.65
N GLU A 38 9.31 7.57 -1.58
CA GLU A 38 10.17 6.37 -1.65
C GLU A 38 9.63 5.37 -2.67
N ILE A 39 8.34 5.06 -2.61
CA ILE A 39 7.69 4.12 -3.53
C ILE A 39 7.81 4.59 -4.98
N LEU A 40 7.56 5.87 -5.26
CA LEU A 40 7.65 6.42 -6.61
C LEU A 40 9.08 6.41 -7.15
N ARG A 41 10.09 6.67 -6.31
CA ARG A 41 11.49 6.55 -6.73
C ARG A 41 11.82 5.12 -7.12
N VAL A 42 11.48 4.15 -6.28
CA VAL A 42 11.73 2.72 -6.57
C VAL A 42 10.95 2.24 -7.79
N ALA A 43 9.67 2.60 -7.91
CA ALA A 43 8.81 2.14 -9.00
C ALA A 43 9.22 2.69 -10.37
N ASN A 44 9.81 3.89 -10.42
CA ASN A 44 10.20 4.56 -11.65
C ASN A 44 11.72 4.65 -11.84
N CYS A 45 12.51 3.95 -11.01
CA CYS A 45 13.98 3.97 -11.04
C CYS A 45 14.59 5.38 -11.01
N LEU A 46 14.02 6.29 -10.20
CA LEU A 46 14.49 7.66 -10.07
C LEU A 46 15.71 7.73 -9.16
N SER A 47 16.66 8.62 -9.47
CA SER A 47 17.78 8.92 -8.57
C SER A 47 17.31 9.67 -7.33
N ASP A 48 18.11 9.65 -6.27
CA ASP A 48 17.83 10.40 -5.03
C ASP A 48 17.84 11.91 -5.25
N GLU A 49 18.60 12.39 -6.24
CA GLU A 49 18.69 13.79 -6.64
C GLU A 49 17.44 14.30 -7.39
N THR A 50 16.57 13.40 -7.84
CA THR A 50 15.35 13.79 -8.55
C THR A 50 14.47 14.64 -7.62
N ASN A 51 14.07 15.82 -8.09
CA ASN A 51 13.24 16.74 -7.33
C ASN A 51 11.80 16.21 -7.22
N MET A 52 11.37 15.91 -5.98
CA MET A 52 10.04 15.37 -5.68
C MET A 52 9.10 16.38 -5.01
N LYS A 53 9.53 17.64 -4.86
CA LYS A 53 8.80 18.65 -4.06
C LYS A 53 7.35 18.82 -4.50
N SER A 54 7.10 18.93 -5.81
CA SER A 54 5.73 19.07 -6.33
C SER A 54 4.88 17.82 -6.04
N VAL A 55 5.46 16.63 -6.14
CA VAL A 55 4.77 15.37 -5.82
C VAL A 55 4.45 15.29 -4.33
N GLU A 56 5.37 15.73 -3.47
CA GLU A 56 5.16 15.78 -2.03
C GLU A 56 4.04 16.74 -1.64
N GLU A 57 4.01 17.94 -2.22
CA GLU A 57 2.96 18.95 -2.01
C GLU A 57 1.59 18.42 -2.43
N GLN A 58 1.47 17.89 -3.65
CA GLN A 58 0.21 17.31 -4.15
C GLN A 58 -0.22 16.07 -3.35
N SER A 59 0.73 15.23 -2.92
CA SER A 59 0.43 14.06 -2.08
C SER A 59 -0.09 14.48 -0.71
N ARG A 60 0.50 15.53 -0.12
CA ARG A 60 0.07 16.06 1.17
C ARG A 60 -1.35 16.63 1.09
N GLU A 61 -1.65 17.41 0.05
CA GLU A 61 -3.00 17.92 -0.21
C GLU A 61 -4.00 16.76 -0.37
N TYR A 62 -3.68 15.80 -1.24
CA TYR A 62 -4.51 14.62 -1.47
C TYR A 62 -4.83 13.85 -0.18
N TYR A 63 -3.83 13.56 0.66
CA TYR A 63 -4.07 12.82 1.91
C TYR A 63 -4.92 13.63 2.89
N LYS A 64 -4.71 14.95 3.03
CA LYS A 64 -5.54 15.81 3.88
C LYS A 64 -7.02 15.73 3.47
N GLU A 65 -7.29 15.96 2.19
CA GLU A 65 -8.66 15.96 1.67
C GLU A 65 -9.31 14.58 1.79
N SER A 66 -8.61 13.54 1.35
CA SER A 66 -9.18 12.21 1.25
C SER A 66 -9.36 11.51 2.60
N LEU A 67 -8.48 11.76 3.58
CA LEU A 67 -8.66 11.27 4.96
C LEU A 67 -9.81 12.00 5.65
N GLN A 68 -9.90 13.33 5.49
CA GLN A 68 -11.01 14.12 6.05
C GLN A 68 -12.36 13.69 5.45
N ALA A 69 -12.41 13.49 4.13
CA ALA A 69 -13.61 13.03 3.42
C ALA A 69 -13.88 11.52 3.59
N LYS A 70 -12.96 10.77 4.22
CA LYS A 70 -13.00 9.30 4.36
C LYS A 70 -13.09 8.57 3.01
N THR A 71 -12.55 9.18 1.95
CA THR A 71 -12.50 8.61 0.59
C THR A 71 -11.19 7.89 0.32
N HIS A 72 -10.25 7.87 1.27
CA HIS A 72 -9.05 7.04 1.19
C HIS A 72 -8.77 6.38 2.54
N THR A 73 -8.36 5.11 2.50
CA THR A 73 -7.89 4.36 3.67
C THR A 73 -6.50 3.81 3.38
N PRO A 74 -5.44 4.51 3.84
CA PRO A 74 -4.08 4.03 3.75
C PRO A 74 -3.71 3.14 4.95
N TYR A 75 -2.89 2.14 4.68
CA TYR A 75 -2.24 1.27 5.64
C TYR A 75 -0.73 1.33 5.49
N LEU A 76 -0.06 1.38 6.63
CA LEU A 76 1.39 1.30 6.76
C LEU A 76 1.72 0.00 7.52
N VAL A 77 2.81 -0.64 7.12
CA VAL A 77 3.30 -1.88 7.71
C VAL A 77 4.69 -1.63 8.28
N PHE A 78 4.86 -1.98 9.55
CA PHE A 78 6.10 -1.80 10.29
C PHE A 78 6.64 -3.11 10.86
N ASP A 79 7.96 -3.21 10.93
CA ASP A 79 8.71 -4.21 11.67
C ASP A 79 9.47 -3.49 12.79
N GLY A 80 8.91 -3.49 14.00
CA GLY A 80 9.31 -2.53 15.03
C GLY A 80 9.05 -1.09 14.59
N GLU A 81 10.09 -0.26 14.57
CA GLU A 81 10.02 1.13 14.07
C GLU A 81 10.27 1.25 12.56
N LYS A 82 10.69 0.14 11.91
CA LYS A 82 11.09 0.17 10.51
C LYS A 82 9.88 0.08 9.59
N PHE A 83 9.73 1.03 8.69
CA PHE A 83 8.77 0.94 7.59
C PHE A 83 9.16 -0.19 6.62
N VAL A 84 8.21 -1.10 6.33
CA VAL A 84 8.46 -2.28 5.48
C VAL A 84 7.44 -2.50 4.37
N GLY A 85 6.30 -1.82 4.41
CA GLY A 85 5.29 -1.91 3.36
C GLY A 85 4.15 -0.92 3.53
N ALA A 86 3.41 -0.71 2.46
CA ALA A 86 2.23 0.16 2.45
C ALA A 86 1.18 -0.37 1.48
N GLY A 87 -0.04 0.12 1.63
CA GLY A 87 -1.12 -0.05 0.68
C GLY A 87 -2.23 0.94 0.98
N GLY A 88 -3.09 1.20 0.01
CA GLY A 88 -4.22 2.11 0.22
C GLY A 88 -5.38 1.79 -0.68
N ILE A 89 -6.58 2.11 -0.20
CA ILE A 89 -7.83 1.93 -0.94
C ILE A 89 -8.51 3.28 -1.06
N SER A 90 -8.76 3.73 -2.29
CA SER A 90 -9.51 4.95 -2.57
C SER A 90 -10.92 4.64 -3.05
N PHE A 91 -11.91 5.34 -2.50
CA PHE A 91 -13.32 5.21 -2.82
C PHE A 91 -13.77 6.40 -3.66
N PHE A 92 -14.37 6.13 -4.81
CA PHE A 92 -14.85 7.16 -5.72
C PHE A 92 -16.12 6.70 -6.43
N ARG A 93 -16.89 7.65 -6.96
CA ARG A 93 -18.10 7.36 -7.74
C ARG A 93 -17.84 7.63 -9.21
N VAL A 94 -18.35 6.74 -10.05
CA VAL A 94 -18.50 6.93 -11.49
C VAL A 94 -19.99 6.95 -11.84
N MET A 95 -20.30 7.26 -13.10
CA MET A 95 -21.67 7.19 -13.61
C MET A 95 -22.27 5.81 -13.30
N PRO A 96 -23.42 5.73 -12.59
CA PRO A 96 -24.09 4.49 -12.31
C PRO A 96 -24.38 3.67 -13.56
N THR A 97 -24.33 2.36 -13.42
CA THR A 97 -24.69 1.43 -14.49
C THR A 97 -25.67 0.41 -13.94
N TRP A 98 -26.33 -0.34 -14.82
CA TRP A 98 -27.21 -1.42 -14.40
C TRP A 98 -26.51 -2.43 -13.47
N HIS A 99 -25.24 -2.78 -13.74
CA HIS A 99 -24.45 -3.72 -12.92
C HIS A 99 -23.85 -3.10 -11.64
N ASN A 100 -23.78 -1.76 -11.57
CA ASN A 100 -23.35 -1.04 -10.37
C ASN A 100 -24.22 0.22 -10.17
N PRO A 101 -25.43 0.06 -9.60
CA PRO A 101 -26.40 1.15 -9.48
C PRO A 101 -25.97 2.29 -8.55
N THR A 102 -25.05 2.03 -7.61
CA THR A 102 -24.55 3.09 -6.71
C THR A 102 -23.47 3.94 -7.38
N GLY A 103 -22.77 3.38 -8.38
CA GLY A 103 -21.62 3.98 -9.04
C GLY A 103 -20.34 3.97 -8.21
N TRP A 104 -20.36 3.46 -6.97
CA TRP A 104 -19.17 3.39 -6.13
C TRP A 104 -18.17 2.37 -6.67
N LYS A 105 -16.90 2.75 -6.64
CA LYS A 105 -15.75 1.91 -6.96
C LYS A 105 -14.68 2.11 -5.90
N ALA A 106 -13.89 1.07 -5.70
CA ALA A 106 -12.67 1.10 -4.91
C ALA A 106 -11.47 0.91 -5.83
N TYR A 107 -10.42 1.69 -5.61
CA TYR A 107 -9.14 1.56 -6.29
C TYR A 107 -8.06 1.21 -5.27
N ILE A 108 -7.47 0.02 -5.42
CA ILE A 108 -6.31 -0.39 -4.63
C ILE A 108 -5.09 0.27 -5.26
N MET A 109 -4.34 1.00 -4.45
CA MET A 109 -3.18 1.76 -4.90
C MET A 109 -2.07 1.78 -3.86
N ASN A 110 -0.90 2.27 -4.30
CA ASN A 110 0.27 2.46 -3.45
C ASN A 110 0.70 1.18 -2.69
N MET A 111 0.41 0.02 -3.29
CA MET A 111 0.83 -1.29 -2.77
C MET A 111 2.33 -1.44 -2.92
N TYR A 112 3.02 -1.57 -1.79
CA TYR A 112 4.46 -1.69 -1.75
C TYR A 112 4.91 -2.61 -0.62
N THR A 113 5.97 -3.35 -0.88
CA THR A 113 6.70 -4.11 0.12
C THR A 113 8.18 -3.98 -0.19
N LYS A 114 8.96 -3.58 0.83
CA LYS A 114 10.41 -3.44 0.75
C LYS A 114 11.03 -4.76 0.30
N SER A 115 12.09 -4.70 -0.53
CA SER A 115 12.69 -5.87 -1.21
C SER A 115 12.90 -7.06 -0.27
N ASP A 116 13.50 -6.82 0.88
CA ASP A 116 13.93 -7.84 1.84
C ASP A 116 12.76 -8.45 2.64
N TYR A 117 11.56 -7.87 2.46
CA TYR A 117 10.30 -8.25 3.08
C TYR A 117 9.32 -8.88 2.07
N ARG A 118 9.68 -8.97 0.78
CA ARG A 118 8.84 -9.56 -0.26
C ARG A 118 8.72 -11.08 -0.07
N ARG A 119 7.65 -11.65 -0.65
CA ARG A 119 7.31 -13.10 -0.59
C ARG A 119 6.96 -13.63 0.81
N LYS A 120 6.68 -12.72 1.75
CA LYS A 120 6.26 -13.04 3.13
C LYS A 120 4.78 -12.77 3.40
N GLY A 121 3.95 -12.67 2.36
CA GLY A 121 2.50 -12.45 2.50
C GLY A 121 2.05 -11.02 2.83
N ILE A 122 2.97 -10.08 3.08
CA ILE A 122 2.64 -8.70 3.52
C ILE A 122 1.60 -8.03 2.62
N ALA A 123 1.84 -7.96 1.32
CA ALA A 123 0.91 -7.31 0.38
C ALA A 123 -0.49 -7.97 0.35
N TYR A 124 -0.57 -9.29 0.59
CA TYR A 124 -1.86 -9.98 0.71
C TYR A 124 -2.58 -9.49 1.96
N HIS A 125 -1.91 -9.48 3.11
CA HIS A 125 -2.51 -8.98 4.34
C HIS A 125 -2.91 -7.51 4.24
N THR A 126 -2.09 -6.65 3.61
CA THR A 126 -2.40 -5.23 3.40
C THR A 126 -3.58 -4.98 2.45
N ALA A 127 -3.82 -5.86 1.47
CA ALA A 127 -4.96 -5.71 0.53
C ALA A 127 -6.30 -6.20 1.11
N PHE A 128 -6.27 -6.97 2.20
CA PHE A 128 -7.43 -7.60 2.83
C PHE A 128 -7.58 -7.25 4.33
N VAL A 129 -6.93 -6.17 4.80
CA VAL A 129 -7.11 -5.61 6.16
C VAL A 129 -8.35 -4.73 6.28
#